data_AF-A0A956JPQ9-F1
#
_entry.id   AF-A0A956JPQ9-F1
#
_cell.length_a   1.000
_cell.length_b   1.000
_cell.length_c   1.000
_cell.angle_alpha   90.00
_cell.angle_beta   90.00
_cell.angle_gamma   90.00
#
_symmetry.space_group_name_H-M   'P 1'
#
loop_
_entity.id
_entity.type
_entity.pdbx_description
1 polymer ?
#
loop_
_entity_poly.entity_id
_entity_poly.type
_entity_poly.pdbx_seq_one_letter_code
_entity_poly.pdbx_strand_id
1 'polypeptide(L)'
;MRTTVICSALVLAAGLSLAACSKKQSSGGAAGSSAGAGSAAQATNKGGSGAGSGGAKASGAATASAADLEVVVPAGFSGFGMEKLLARLQGAWLVRGATLARAHAWNVRGRSVAVYDGAREKRFELSVLSPCAIKLSRQLGGGTTSTITVVAFDGDTLYAGLGGAAIAGTDGAWVACLGGQTFTLRAGKCALWKRSMFRDELKIVPGECSVADKGGSKVFRAKVRGSQRELAIEGKVAMTAQKRRAPAERADSYQTAKMKAAGLSR
;
A
#
# COMPACT_ATOMS: atom_id res chain seq x y z
N MET A 1 -15.87 -44.23 46.90
CA MET A 1 -15.42 -42.84 47.01
C MET A 1 -13.92 -42.87 47.23
N ARG A 2 -13.13 -42.51 46.21
CA ARG A 2 -11.66 -42.56 46.25
C ARG A 2 -11.12 -41.15 46.08
N THR A 3 -10.25 -40.80 47.01
CA THR A 3 -9.51 -39.55 47.20
C THR A 3 -8.38 -39.41 46.17
N THR A 4 -7.69 -38.26 46.22
CA THR A 4 -6.27 -37.99 45.82
C THR A 4 -6.00 -37.62 44.34
N VAL A 5 -5.10 -36.71 43.91
CA VAL A 5 -4.08 -35.78 44.49
C VAL A 5 -3.91 -34.58 43.51
N ILE A 6 -3.61 -33.39 44.03
CA ILE A 6 -3.11 -32.17 43.34
C ILE A 6 -1.61 -32.31 43.01
N CYS A 7 -1.16 -31.91 41.81
CA CYS A 7 0.26 -31.59 41.59
C CYS A 7 0.45 -30.35 40.71
N SER A 8 0.79 -29.25 41.38
CA SER A 8 1.37 -28.03 40.81
C SER A 8 2.81 -28.31 40.37
N ALA A 9 3.23 -27.81 39.21
CA ALA A 9 4.64 -27.68 38.87
C ALA A 9 4.90 -26.29 38.27
N LEU A 10 5.45 -25.44 39.13
CA LEU A 10 6.06 -24.15 38.87
C LEU A 10 7.45 -24.41 38.28
N VAL A 11 7.83 -23.78 37.16
CA VAL A 11 9.23 -23.70 36.72
C VAL A 11 9.58 -22.26 36.45
N LEU A 12 10.31 -21.66 37.41
CA LEU A 12 11.18 -20.52 37.20
C LEU A 12 12.47 -20.99 36.52
N ALA A 13 12.94 -20.25 35.52
CA ALA A 13 14.36 -20.21 35.18
C ALA A 13 14.74 -18.81 34.70
N ALA A 14 15.39 -18.09 35.61
CA ALA A 14 16.14 -16.87 35.34
C ALA A 14 17.47 -17.22 34.66
N GLY A 15 17.92 -16.37 33.74
CA GLY A 15 19.22 -16.50 33.08
C GLY A 15 19.71 -15.15 32.56
N LEU A 16 20.36 -14.38 33.44
CA LEU A 16 21.21 -13.25 33.09
C LEU A 16 22.45 -13.74 32.32
N SER A 17 22.89 -12.97 31.31
CA SER A 17 24.31 -12.86 30.98
C SER A 17 24.60 -11.50 30.37
N LEU A 18 25.28 -10.67 31.15
CA LEU A 18 26.05 -9.51 30.71
C LEU A 18 27.31 -10.00 29.98
N ALA A 19 27.67 -9.37 28.86
CA ALA A 19 29.06 -9.18 28.48
C ALA A 19 29.18 -7.94 27.57
N ALA A 20 29.69 -6.86 28.15
CA ALA A 20 30.15 -5.68 27.45
C ALA A 20 31.50 -5.96 26.79
N CYS A 21 31.66 -5.53 25.53
CA CYS A 21 32.98 -5.34 24.91
C CYS A 21 32.99 -4.00 24.19
N SER A 22 33.48 -2.98 24.92
CA SER A 22 34.00 -1.73 24.37
C SER A 22 35.23 -2.02 23.51
N LYS A 23 35.29 -1.45 22.29
CA LYS A 23 36.56 -1.25 21.58
C LYS A 23 36.62 0.11 20.88
N LYS A 24 37.27 1.01 21.61
CA LYS A 24 38.22 2.08 21.24
C LYS A 24 38.50 2.32 19.73
N GLN A 25 38.12 3.52 19.29
CA GLN A 25 38.94 4.60 18.69
C GLN A 25 39.78 4.32 17.41
N SER A 26 39.51 5.09 16.35
CA SER A 26 40.55 5.65 15.47
C SER A 26 40.10 6.95 14.82
N SER A 27 40.92 7.97 15.01
CA SER A 27 40.88 9.34 14.50
C SER A 27 41.49 9.47 13.11
N GLY A 28 41.01 10.45 12.35
CA GLY A 28 41.62 10.97 11.11
C GLY A 28 40.50 11.59 10.26
N GLY A 29 40.37 12.88 10.06
CA GLY A 29 41.38 13.93 9.92
C GLY A 29 41.35 14.38 8.47
N ALA A 30 40.87 15.61 8.22
CA ALA A 30 41.35 16.55 7.21
C ALA A 30 40.29 17.61 6.91
N ALA A 31 40.70 18.85 7.11
CA ALA A 31 40.00 20.07 6.75
C ALA A 31 39.96 20.26 5.23
N GLY A 32 38.98 21.04 4.77
CA GLY A 32 38.85 21.47 3.38
C GLY A 32 37.86 22.61 3.26
N SER A 33 38.29 23.81 3.63
CA SER A 33 37.61 25.07 3.36
C SER A 33 37.95 25.60 1.96
N SER A 34 36.94 25.98 1.19
CA SER A 34 36.94 27.12 0.25
C SER A 34 35.49 27.31 -0.23
N ALA A 35 34.77 28.36 0.17
CA ALA A 35 34.85 29.72 -0.36
C ALA A 35 34.72 29.75 -1.89
N GLY A 36 33.50 30.01 -2.37
CA GLY A 36 33.18 30.26 -3.77
C GLY A 36 31.95 31.16 -3.87
N ALA A 37 32.21 32.46 -3.91
CA ALA A 37 31.25 33.51 -4.26
C ALA A 37 30.83 33.37 -5.73
N GLY A 38 29.58 33.70 -6.08
CA GLY A 38 29.15 33.60 -7.47
C GLY A 38 27.73 34.06 -7.75
N SER A 39 27.59 35.37 -7.83
CA SER A 39 26.66 36.14 -8.68
C SER A 39 25.14 35.98 -8.55
N ALA A 40 24.56 37.10 -8.14
CA ALA A 40 23.19 37.51 -8.41
C ALA A 40 22.87 37.51 -9.91
N ALA A 41 21.64 37.10 -10.24
CA ALA A 41 20.92 37.57 -11.41
C ALA A 41 19.47 37.82 -10.99
N GLN A 42 19.16 39.09 -10.73
CA GLN A 42 17.82 39.63 -10.64
C GLN A 42 17.15 39.48 -12.02
N ALA A 43 16.07 38.71 -12.09
CA ALA A 43 15.09 38.81 -13.15
C ALA A 43 13.82 39.43 -12.56
N THR A 44 13.73 40.75 -12.65
CA THR A 44 12.49 41.50 -12.47
C THR A 44 11.55 41.14 -13.62
N ASN A 45 10.47 40.42 -13.34
CA ASN A 45 9.37 40.28 -14.30
C ASN A 45 8.18 41.12 -13.81
N LYS A 46 7.96 42.22 -14.53
CA LYS A 46 6.99 43.28 -14.27
C LYS A 46 5.87 43.12 -15.30
N GLY A 47 4.63 43.07 -14.86
CA GLY A 47 3.47 43.38 -15.70
C GLY A 47 2.54 42.21 -16.00
N GLY A 48 1.26 42.38 -15.69
CA GLY A 48 0.19 41.51 -16.19
C GLY A 48 -1.02 41.36 -15.28
N SER A 49 -1.58 42.46 -14.76
CA SER A 49 -2.95 42.44 -14.24
C SER A 49 -3.92 42.31 -15.42
N GLY A 50 -4.47 41.11 -15.60
CA GLY A 50 -5.61 40.85 -16.48
C GLY A 50 -6.75 40.30 -15.65
N ALA A 51 -7.70 41.17 -15.29
CA ALA A 51 -8.97 40.78 -14.70
C ALA A 51 -9.82 40.06 -15.75
N GLY A 52 -9.84 38.73 -15.70
CA GLY A 52 -10.74 37.88 -16.48
C GLY A 52 -11.79 37.25 -15.57
N SER A 53 -12.97 37.85 -15.50
CA SER A 53 -14.16 37.27 -14.89
C SER A 53 -14.68 36.12 -15.76
N GLY A 54 -14.13 34.92 -15.58
CA GLY A 54 -14.61 33.69 -16.21
C GLY A 54 -15.59 32.98 -15.29
N GLY A 55 -16.88 32.98 -15.66
CA GLY A 55 -17.96 32.37 -14.90
C GLY A 55 -17.67 30.91 -14.53
N ALA A 56 -17.84 30.60 -13.25
CA ALA A 56 -17.83 29.25 -12.72
C ALA A 56 -19.02 28.46 -13.30
N LYS A 57 -18.82 27.82 -14.45
CA LYS A 57 -19.71 26.77 -14.94
C LYS A 57 -19.52 25.59 -13.99
N ALA A 58 -20.42 25.47 -13.02
CA ALA A 58 -20.50 24.31 -12.14
C ALA A 58 -20.58 23.05 -13.02
N SER A 59 -19.46 22.34 -13.15
CA SER A 59 -19.46 21.02 -13.74
C SER A 59 -20.25 20.15 -12.77
N GLY A 60 -21.52 19.90 -13.08
CA GLY A 60 -22.32 18.88 -12.41
C GLY A 60 -21.50 17.61 -12.43
N ALA A 61 -20.97 17.22 -11.27
CA ALA A 61 -20.33 15.94 -11.10
C ALA A 61 -21.43 14.92 -11.32
N ALA A 62 -21.49 14.35 -12.53
CA ALA A 62 -22.34 13.23 -12.84
C ALA A 62 -22.03 12.16 -11.79
N THR A 63 -22.99 11.93 -10.89
CA THR A 63 -22.95 10.86 -9.93
C THR A 63 -23.07 9.57 -10.73
N ALA A 64 -21.94 9.04 -11.21
CA ALA A 64 -21.90 7.75 -11.84
C ALA A 64 -22.47 6.75 -10.83
N SER A 65 -23.65 6.21 -11.15
CA SER A 65 -24.29 5.15 -10.37
C SER A 65 -23.34 3.97 -10.30
N ALA A 66 -23.19 3.38 -9.11
CA ALA A 66 -22.39 2.17 -8.92
C ALA A 66 -22.89 0.97 -9.75
N ALA A 67 -24.09 1.07 -10.34
CA ALA A 67 -24.74 0.00 -11.09
C ALA A 67 -24.26 -0.15 -12.56
N ASP A 68 -23.61 0.86 -13.16
CA ASP A 68 -23.29 0.84 -14.62
C ASP A 68 -21.84 0.45 -14.93
N LEU A 69 -21.12 -0.13 -13.97
CA LEU A 69 -19.72 -0.48 -14.12
C LEU A 69 -19.54 -1.99 -14.11
N GLU A 70 -19.54 -2.57 -15.31
CA GLU A 70 -19.12 -3.95 -15.53
C GLU A 70 -17.63 -4.07 -15.15
N VAL A 71 -17.36 -4.60 -13.95
CA VAL A 71 -16.01 -4.95 -13.54
C VAL A 71 -15.65 -6.25 -14.25
N VAL A 72 -14.89 -6.17 -15.34
CA VAL A 72 -14.33 -7.36 -15.98
C VAL A 72 -13.32 -7.99 -15.01
N VAL A 73 -13.74 -9.02 -14.29
CA VAL A 73 -12.90 -9.78 -13.36
C VAL A 73 -12.23 -10.92 -14.14
N PRO A 74 -10.89 -10.93 -14.28
CA PRO A 74 -10.20 -12.08 -14.84
C PRO A 74 -10.58 -13.36 -14.08
N ALA A 75 -10.88 -14.44 -14.80
CA ALA A 75 -11.38 -15.69 -14.20
C ALA A 75 -10.51 -16.22 -13.03
N GLY A 76 -9.20 -15.99 -13.09
CA GLY A 76 -8.29 -16.41 -12.02
C GLY A 76 -8.34 -15.57 -10.74
N PHE A 77 -9.12 -14.49 -10.70
CA PHE A 77 -9.49 -13.76 -9.48
C PHE A 77 -10.93 -14.04 -9.03
N SER A 78 -11.62 -14.98 -9.66
CA SER A 78 -12.92 -15.46 -9.19
C SER A 78 -12.80 -16.00 -7.75
N GLY A 79 -13.74 -15.58 -6.89
CA GLY A 79 -13.77 -15.91 -5.46
C GLY A 79 -13.15 -14.86 -4.52
N PHE A 80 -12.40 -13.88 -5.04
CA PHE A 80 -11.76 -12.86 -4.20
C PHE A 80 -12.60 -11.59 -3.98
N GLY A 81 -13.75 -11.45 -4.66
CA GLY A 81 -14.70 -10.36 -4.43
C GLY A 81 -14.15 -8.97 -4.77
N MET A 82 -13.75 -8.76 -6.03
CA MET A 82 -13.21 -7.47 -6.51
C MET A 82 -14.16 -6.29 -6.25
N GLU A 83 -15.46 -6.49 -6.43
CA GLU A 83 -16.49 -5.49 -6.11
C GLU A 83 -16.58 -5.22 -4.60
N LYS A 84 -16.45 -6.27 -3.78
CA LYS A 84 -16.40 -6.12 -2.31
C LYS A 84 -15.19 -5.30 -1.88
N LEU A 85 -14.05 -5.44 -2.57
CA LEU A 85 -12.88 -4.59 -2.32
C LEU A 85 -13.18 -3.12 -2.62
N LEU A 86 -13.81 -2.82 -3.76
CA LEU A 86 -14.20 -1.45 -4.10
C LEU A 86 -15.19 -0.87 -3.06
N ALA A 87 -16.18 -1.66 -2.63
CA ALA A 87 -17.14 -1.25 -1.61
C ALA A 87 -16.46 -0.97 -0.26
N ARG A 88 -15.50 -1.80 0.16
CA ARG A 88 -14.74 -1.60 1.40
C ARG A 88 -13.85 -0.37 1.37
N LEU A 89 -13.33 -0.02 0.20
CA LEU A 89 -12.50 1.18 0.02
C LEU A 89 -13.29 2.50 0.13
N GLN A 90 -14.62 2.48 0.02
CA GLN A 90 -15.43 3.70 0.06
C GLN A 90 -15.24 4.49 1.36
N GLY A 91 -15.32 5.81 1.26
CA GLY A 91 -15.21 6.74 2.39
C GLY A 91 -13.84 7.40 2.54
N ALA A 92 -13.61 7.98 3.71
CA ALA A 92 -12.41 8.74 4.02
C ALA A 92 -11.38 7.89 4.79
N TRP A 93 -10.12 7.98 4.36
CA TRP A 93 -9.01 7.24 4.93
C TRP A 93 -7.79 8.12 5.13
N LEU A 94 -7.05 7.91 6.21
CA LEU A 94 -5.68 8.38 6.38
C LEU A 94 -4.74 7.22 6.06
N VAL A 95 -4.08 7.27 4.91
CA VAL A 95 -3.14 6.26 4.44
C VAL A 95 -1.72 6.68 4.77
N ARG A 96 -1.01 5.89 5.56
CA ARG A 96 0.39 6.16 5.96
C ARG A 96 1.37 5.38 5.08
N GLY A 97 2.57 5.92 4.86
CA GLY A 97 3.65 5.18 4.18
C GLY A 97 3.49 5.03 2.66
N ALA A 98 2.73 5.92 2.02
CA ALA A 98 2.54 5.91 0.56
C ALA A 98 3.80 6.38 -0.19
N THR A 99 4.41 7.49 0.25
CA THR A 99 5.66 8.02 -0.34
C THR A 99 6.45 8.76 0.74
N LEU A 100 7.74 8.45 0.91
CA LEU A 100 8.64 9.15 1.86
C LEU A 100 8.10 9.28 3.30
N ALA A 101 7.43 8.24 3.80
CA ALA A 101 6.80 8.21 5.13
C ALA A 101 5.72 9.28 5.40
N ARG A 102 5.25 9.99 4.37
CA ARG A 102 4.15 10.95 4.51
C ARG A 102 2.79 10.25 4.56
N ALA A 103 1.87 10.82 5.32
CA ALA A 103 0.48 10.41 5.36
C ALA A 103 -0.31 11.14 4.26
N HIS A 104 -1.21 10.42 3.60
CA HIS A 104 -2.13 10.96 2.61
C HIS A 104 -3.56 10.80 3.10
N ALA A 105 -4.41 11.79 2.88
CA ALA A 105 -5.85 11.64 3.06
C ALA A 105 -6.46 11.17 1.75
N TRP A 106 -7.23 10.09 1.77
CA TRP A 106 -8.00 9.58 0.65
C TRP A 106 -9.49 9.79 0.92
N ASN A 107 -10.24 10.13 -0.11
CA ASN A 107 -11.70 10.08 -0.11
C ASN A 107 -12.15 9.36 -1.38
N VAL A 108 -12.64 8.14 -1.19
CA VAL A 108 -13.05 7.23 -2.25
C VAL A 108 -14.57 7.31 -2.40
N ARG A 109 -15.03 7.64 -3.61
CA ARG A 109 -16.44 7.72 -3.99
C ARG A 109 -16.63 7.04 -5.34
N GLY A 110 -17.26 5.86 -5.34
CA GLY A 110 -17.31 4.99 -6.51
C GLY A 110 -15.90 4.70 -7.01
N ARG A 111 -15.62 5.08 -8.26
CA ARG A 111 -14.31 4.98 -8.92
C ARG A 111 -13.51 6.28 -8.91
N SER A 112 -13.91 7.30 -8.14
CA SER A 112 -13.11 8.51 -7.98
C SER A 112 -12.42 8.53 -6.63
N VAL A 113 -11.16 8.95 -6.59
CA VAL A 113 -10.40 9.13 -5.36
C VAL A 113 -9.78 10.52 -5.34
N ALA A 114 -10.17 11.33 -4.35
CA ALA A 114 -9.41 12.52 -4.00
C ALA A 114 -8.29 12.12 -3.03
N VAL A 115 -7.06 12.50 -3.35
CA VAL A 115 -5.87 12.26 -2.54
C VAL A 115 -5.25 13.60 -2.18
N TYR A 116 -5.10 13.86 -0.89
CA TYR A 116 -4.40 15.03 -0.36
C TYR A 116 -3.08 14.58 0.28
N ASP A 117 -1.96 15.14 -0.19
CA ASP A 117 -0.60 14.78 0.22
C ASP A 117 -0.03 15.63 1.37
N GLY A 118 -0.89 16.34 2.10
CA GLY A 118 -0.52 17.31 3.13
C GLY A 118 -0.29 18.73 2.60
N ALA A 119 -0.23 18.91 1.28
CA ALA A 119 -0.08 20.23 0.66
C ALA A 119 -1.06 20.44 -0.50
N ARG A 120 -1.22 19.44 -1.36
CA ARG A 120 -2.01 19.54 -2.59
C ARG A 120 -3.02 18.40 -2.66
N GLU A 121 -4.20 18.73 -3.15
CA GLU A 121 -5.22 17.75 -3.48
C GLU A 121 -5.16 17.40 -4.97
N LYS A 122 -5.27 16.11 -5.27
CA LYS A 122 -5.29 15.56 -6.63
C LYS A 122 -6.45 14.57 -6.73
N ARG A 123 -7.15 14.57 -7.84
CA ARG A 123 -8.20 13.59 -8.13
C ARG A 123 -7.69 12.52 -9.08
N PHE A 124 -8.08 11.28 -8.82
CA PHE A 124 -7.72 10.11 -9.59
C PHE A 124 -8.98 9.30 -9.91
N GLU A 125 -8.96 8.62 -11.04
CA GLU A 125 -9.80 7.46 -11.29
C GLU A 125 -9.17 6.24 -10.61
N LEU A 126 -9.99 5.42 -9.98
CA LEU A 126 -9.62 4.18 -9.33
C LEU A 126 -10.13 2.98 -10.16
N SER A 127 -9.21 2.05 -10.39
CA SER A 127 -9.50 0.74 -10.96
C SER A 127 -8.92 -0.33 -10.06
N VAL A 128 -9.67 -1.40 -9.81
CA VAL A 128 -9.16 -2.57 -9.10
C VAL A 128 -8.48 -3.47 -10.11
N LEU A 129 -7.16 -3.67 -10.00
CA LEU A 129 -6.40 -4.49 -10.95
C LEU A 129 -6.39 -5.97 -10.55
N SER A 130 -6.29 -6.21 -9.24
CA SER A 130 -6.35 -7.52 -8.62
C SER A 130 -6.82 -7.36 -7.18
N PRO A 131 -7.15 -8.46 -6.48
CA PRO A 131 -7.56 -8.42 -5.08
C PRO A 131 -6.58 -7.70 -4.14
N CYS A 132 -5.30 -7.65 -4.50
CA CYS A 132 -4.25 -7.02 -3.71
C CYS A 132 -3.66 -5.74 -4.33
N ALA A 133 -4.22 -5.24 -5.44
CA ALA A 133 -3.69 -4.04 -6.10
C ALA A 133 -4.79 -3.19 -6.75
N ILE A 134 -4.69 -1.89 -6.53
CA ILE A 134 -5.50 -0.86 -7.20
C ILE A 134 -4.60 0.04 -8.07
N LYS A 135 -5.18 0.60 -9.13
CA LYS A 135 -4.58 1.62 -9.99
C LYS A 135 -5.27 2.95 -9.72
N LEU A 136 -4.49 3.99 -9.46
CA LEU A 136 -4.93 5.37 -9.43
C LEU A 136 -4.41 6.06 -10.70
N SER A 137 -5.30 6.47 -11.60
CA SER A 137 -4.97 7.16 -12.86
C SER A 137 -5.50 8.58 -12.89
N ARG A 138 -4.80 9.49 -13.56
CA ARG A 138 -5.27 10.85 -13.84
C ARG A 138 -4.73 11.34 -15.18
N GLN A 139 -5.51 12.17 -15.86
CA GLN A 139 -5.02 12.90 -17.02
C GLN A 139 -4.23 14.14 -16.57
N LEU A 140 -3.07 14.39 -17.20
CA LEU A 140 -2.23 15.55 -16.96
C LEU A 140 -1.46 15.90 -18.24
N GLY A 141 -1.58 17.15 -18.70
CA GLY A 141 -0.77 17.69 -19.80
C GLY A 141 -0.87 16.89 -21.10
N GLY A 142 -2.04 16.35 -21.44
CA GLY A 142 -2.25 15.53 -22.65
C GLY A 142 -1.87 14.05 -22.52
N GLY A 143 -1.42 13.59 -21.34
CA GLY A 143 -1.11 12.19 -21.06
C GLY A 143 -1.85 11.62 -19.85
N THR A 144 -1.82 10.29 -19.71
CA THR A 144 -2.34 9.60 -18.52
C THR A 144 -1.18 9.20 -17.60
N THR A 145 -1.18 9.72 -16.37
CA THR A 145 -0.29 9.23 -15.30
C THR A 145 -1.04 8.19 -14.48
N SER A 146 -0.38 7.10 -14.10
CA SER A 146 -0.98 6.12 -13.19
C SER A 146 0.00 5.63 -12.13
N THR A 147 -0.53 5.20 -11.00
CA THR A 147 0.22 4.60 -9.90
C THR A 147 -0.51 3.36 -9.41
N ILE A 148 0.21 2.24 -9.29
CA ILE A 148 -0.33 1.02 -8.72
C ILE A 148 -0.03 1.01 -7.23
N THR A 149 -1.06 0.85 -6.40
CA THR A 149 -0.93 0.73 -4.95
C THR A 149 -1.30 -0.67 -4.53
N VAL A 150 -0.39 -1.33 -3.81
CA VAL A 150 -0.68 -2.61 -3.17
C VAL A 150 -1.56 -2.37 -1.96
N VAL A 151 -2.69 -3.07 -1.90
CA VAL A 151 -3.67 -3.00 -0.81
C VAL A 151 -3.91 -4.39 -0.23
N ALA A 152 -4.22 -4.44 1.06
CA ALA A 152 -4.78 -5.60 1.71
C ALA A 152 -5.75 -5.14 2.78
N PHE A 153 -6.73 -5.98 3.07
CA PHE A 153 -7.62 -5.75 4.20
C PHE A 153 -7.58 -6.94 5.14
N ASP A 154 -7.40 -6.67 6.43
CA ASP A 154 -7.64 -7.62 7.52
C ASP A 154 -8.78 -7.12 8.38
N GLY A 155 -9.93 -7.80 8.35
CA GLY A 155 -11.19 -7.24 8.85
C GLY A 155 -11.46 -5.86 8.23
N ASP A 156 -11.75 -4.83 9.04
CA ASP A 156 -11.97 -3.47 8.53
C ASP A 156 -10.68 -2.64 8.39
N THR A 157 -9.52 -3.22 8.73
CA THR A 157 -8.24 -2.54 8.68
C THR A 157 -7.67 -2.60 7.27
N LEU A 158 -7.50 -1.43 6.66
CA LEU A 158 -6.85 -1.27 5.36
C LEU A 158 -5.33 -1.14 5.54
N TYR A 159 -4.58 -1.89 4.74
CA TYR A 159 -3.13 -1.77 4.60
C TYR A 159 -2.79 -1.33 3.18
N ALA A 160 -2.59 -0.03 2.96
CA ALA A 160 -2.24 0.55 1.67
C ALA A 160 -0.83 1.15 1.70
N GLY A 161 -0.18 1.29 0.54
CA GLY A 161 1.15 1.91 0.41
C GLY A 161 2.27 0.93 0.06
N LEU A 162 3.51 1.28 0.43
CA LEU A 162 4.71 0.53 0.05
C LEU A 162 4.76 -0.89 0.66
N GLY A 163 5.49 -1.78 -0.02
CA GLY A 163 5.62 -3.18 0.37
C GLY A 163 4.67 -4.10 -0.40
N GLY A 164 4.86 -5.41 -0.20
CA GLY A 164 3.99 -6.43 -0.77
C GLY A 164 2.92 -6.88 0.20
N ALA A 165 1.85 -7.44 -0.36
CA ALA A 165 0.77 -8.06 0.41
C ALA A 165 0.20 -9.26 -0.34
N ALA A 166 -0.36 -10.21 0.40
CA ALA A 166 -1.15 -11.31 -0.11
C ALA A 166 -2.44 -11.44 0.69
N ILE A 167 -3.48 -11.97 0.06
CA ILE A 167 -4.80 -12.15 0.63
C ILE A 167 -5.24 -13.58 0.36
N ALA A 168 -5.73 -14.25 1.41
CA ALA A 168 -6.33 -15.56 1.30
C ALA A 168 -7.76 -15.46 0.74
N GLY A 169 -8.05 -16.30 -0.25
CA GLY A 169 -9.39 -16.56 -0.75
C GLY A 169 -10.15 -17.53 0.16
N THR A 170 -11.43 -17.73 -0.14
CA THR A 170 -12.31 -18.63 0.64
C THR A 170 -12.02 -20.11 0.42
N ASP A 171 -11.38 -20.46 -0.70
CA ASP A 171 -10.99 -21.80 -1.14
C ASP A 171 -9.55 -22.17 -0.72
N GLY A 172 -8.94 -21.39 0.17
CA GLY A 172 -7.52 -21.56 0.55
C GLY A 172 -6.54 -21.10 -0.54
N ALA A 173 -7.02 -20.52 -1.65
CA ALA A 173 -6.15 -19.86 -2.62
C ALA A 173 -5.55 -18.58 -2.02
N TRP A 174 -4.45 -18.12 -2.60
CA TRP A 174 -3.83 -16.85 -2.25
C TRP A 174 -3.63 -16.00 -3.49
N VAL A 175 -3.87 -14.69 -3.39
CA VAL A 175 -3.39 -13.71 -4.38
C VAL A 175 -2.38 -12.82 -3.70
N ALA A 176 -1.18 -12.68 -4.28
CA ALA A 176 -0.10 -11.86 -3.74
C ALA A 176 0.38 -10.81 -4.75
N CYS A 177 0.53 -9.58 -4.28
CA CYS A 177 1.10 -8.47 -5.02
C CYS A 177 2.46 -8.13 -4.41
N LEU A 178 3.55 -8.46 -5.12
CA LEU A 178 4.90 -8.38 -4.58
C LEU A 178 5.89 -7.97 -5.69
N GLY A 179 6.67 -6.92 -5.43
CA GLY A 179 7.67 -6.40 -6.37
C GLY A 179 7.09 -5.99 -7.74
N GLY A 180 5.86 -5.47 -7.74
CA GLY A 180 5.15 -5.07 -8.97
C GLY A 180 4.59 -6.23 -9.79
N GLN A 181 4.62 -7.45 -9.27
CA GLN A 181 4.06 -8.65 -9.89
C GLN A 181 2.85 -9.14 -9.09
N THR A 182 1.88 -9.77 -9.76
CA THR A 182 0.74 -10.42 -9.11
C THR A 182 0.86 -11.93 -9.27
N PHE A 183 0.78 -12.66 -8.17
CA PHE A 183 0.84 -14.11 -8.11
C PHE A 183 -0.50 -14.66 -7.61
N THR A 184 -0.87 -15.84 -8.07
CA THR A 184 -1.98 -16.63 -7.53
C THR A 184 -1.48 -18.02 -7.19
N LEU A 185 -1.76 -18.50 -5.98
CA LEU A 185 -1.49 -19.86 -5.53
C LEU A 185 -2.82 -20.56 -5.28
N ARG A 186 -3.13 -21.61 -6.03
CA ARG A 186 -4.35 -22.41 -5.85
C ARG A 186 -4.01 -23.88 -5.99
N ALA A 187 -4.42 -24.70 -5.01
CA ALA A 187 -4.12 -26.13 -4.97
C ALA A 187 -2.63 -26.46 -5.26
N GLY A 188 -1.72 -25.70 -4.64
CA GLY A 188 -0.27 -25.86 -4.82
C GLY A 188 0.30 -25.34 -6.16
N LYS A 189 -0.55 -24.94 -7.12
CA LYS A 189 -0.12 -24.39 -8.41
C LYS A 189 0.04 -22.87 -8.30
N CYS A 190 1.24 -22.40 -8.64
CA CYS A 190 1.53 -20.98 -8.69
C CYS A 190 1.45 -20.44 -10.12
N ALA A 191 0.71 -19.35 -10.29
CA ALA A 191 0.59 -18.60 -11.52
C ALA A 191 1.07 -17.16 -11.31
N LEU A 192 1.82 -16.63 -12.27
CA LEU A 192 2.26 -15.25 -12.34
C LEU A 192 1.46 -14.52 -13.41
N TRP A 193 0.86 -13.40 -13.02
CA TRP A 193 0.13 -12.50 -13.90
C TRP A 193 1.06 -11.41 -14.40
N LYS A 194 1.45 -11.51 -15.67
CA LYS A 194 2.24 -10.49 -16.36
C LYS A 194 1.30 -9.53 -17.08
N ARG A 195 1.41 -8.24 -16.78
CA ARG A 195 0.82 -7.21 -17.65
C ARG A 195 1.56 -7.22 -18.98
N SER A 196 0.82 -7.24 -20.07
CA SER A 196 1.41 -6.95 -21.39
C SER A 196 1.97 -5.52 -21.37
N MET A 197 3.14 -5.31 -22.00
CA MET A 197 3.72 -3.95 -22.10
C MET A 197 2.87 -3.04 -23.00
N PHE A 198 2.06 -3.62 -23.89
CA PHE A 198 1.35 -2.90 -24.95
C PHE A 198 -0.17 -2.99 -24.82
N ARG A 199 -0.69 -3.76 -23.87
CA ARG A 199 -2.13 -3.96 -23.67
C ARG A 199 -2.44 -4.08 -22.19
N ASP A 200 -3.67 -3.73 -21.80
CA ASP A 200 -4.16 -3.97 -20.43
C ASP A 200 -4.54 -5.44 -20.17
N GLU A 201 -4.23 -6.34 -21.10
CA GLU A 201 -4.35 -7.78 -20.94
C GLU A 201 -3.32 -8.32 -19.94
N LEU A 202 -3.81 -9.15 -19.01
CA LEU A 202 -2.97 -9.94 -18.13
C LEU A 202 -2.73 -11.32 -18.75
N LYS A 203 -1.47 -11.68 -18.97
CA LYS A 203 -1.07 -13.03 -19.39
C LYS A 203 -0.66 -13.84 -18.17
N ILE A 204 -1.25 -15.03 -18.06
CA ILE A 204 -0.90 -16.00 -17.02
C ILE A 204 0.29 -16.83 -17.52
N VAL A 205 1.35 -16.91 -16.72
CA VAL A 205 2.46 -17.83 -16.94
C VAL A 205 2.74 -18.62 -15.66
N PRO A 206 3.38 -19.79 -15.72
CA PRO A 206 3.84 -20.49 -14.51
C PRO A 206 4.69 -19.56 -13.63
N GLY A 207 4.41 -19.55 -12.33
CA GLY A 207 5.16 -18.79 -11.33
C GLY A 207 5.81 -19.72 -10.31
N GLU A 208 6.69 -19.16 -9.48
CA GLU A 208 7.28 -19.86 -8.33
C GLU A 208 6.79 -19.17 -7.06
N CYS A 209 5.78 -19.75 -6.41
CA CYS A 209 5.26 -19.29 -5.13
C CYS A 209 4.65 -20.43 -4.31
N SER A 210 4.70 -20.31 -2.99
CA SER A 210 4.21 -21.32 -2.05
C SER A 210 3.90 -20.69 -0.69
N VAL A 211 3.15 -21.43 0.13
CA VAL A 211 3.07 -21.18 1.57
C VAL A 211 3.99 -22.17 2.27
N ALA A 212 4.84 -21.70 3.16
CA ALA A 212 5.82 -22.52 3.85
C ALA A 212 5.95 -22.13 5.32
N ASP A 213 6.35 -23.06 6.17
CA ASP A 213 6.71 -22.79 7.55
C ASP A 213 8.13 -22.21 7.65
N LYS A 214 8.32 -21.26 8.56
CA LYS A 214 9.60 -20.61 8.88
C LYS A 214 9.64 -20.32 10.37
N GLY A 215 10.38 -21.13 11.13
CA GLY A 215 10.53 -20.95 12.58
C GLY A 215 9.20 -20.94 13.34
N GLY A 216 8.28 -21.86 12.98
CA GLY A 216 6.96 -21.97 13.62
C GLY A 216 5.91 -20.97 13.14
N SER A 217 6.25 -20.07 12.20
CA SER A 217 5.29 -19.16 11.56
C SER A 217 5.12 -19.47 10.08
N LYS A 218 3.92 -19.25 9.53
CA LYS A 218 3.67 -19.40 8.10
C LYS A 218 4.11 -18.16 7.32
N VAL A 219 4.69 -18.36 6.15
CA VAL A 219 5.07 -17.31 5.22
C VAL A 219 4.58 -17.62 3.80
N PHE A 220 4.15 -16.60 3.08
CA PHE A 220 3.95 -16.69 1.63
C PHE A 220 5.27 -16.35 0.95
N ARG A 221 5.82 -17.28 0.16
CA ARG A 221 7.07 -17.12 -0.58
C ARG A 221 6.75 -16.97 -2.06
N ALA A 222 7.45 -16.06 -2.75
CA ALA A 222 7.40 -15.97 -4.20
C ALA A 222 8.75 -15.51 -4.77
N LYS A 223 9.10 -16.00 -5.95
CA LYS A 223 10.30 -15.56 -6.69
C LYS A 223 9.95 -14.35 -7.55
N VAL A 224 10.57 -13.23 -7.23
CA VAL A 224 10.40 -11.95 -7.92
C VAL A 224 11.72 -11.59 -8.56
N ARG A 225 11.76 -11.56 -9.89
CA ARG A 225 12.96 -11.23 -10.69
C ARG A 225 14.20 -12.04 -10.25
N GLY A 226 14.03 -13.35 -10.05
CA GLY A 226 15.10 -14.25 -9.63
C GLY A 226 15.39 -14.28 -8.13
N SER A 227 14.89 -13.33 -7.35
CA SER A 227 15.08 -13.30 -5.88
C SER A 227 13.85 -13.83 -5.16
N GLN A 228 14.05 -14.70 -4.17
CA GLN A 228 12.97 -15.12 -3.27
C GLN A 228 12.56 -13.95 -2.36
N ARG A 229 11.27 -13.73 -2.25
CA ARG A 229 10.65 -12.74 -1.36
C ARG A 229 9.63 -13.43 -0.47
N GLU A 230 9.48 -12.95 0.74
CA GLU A 230 8.60 -13.54 1.74
C GLU A 230 7.67 -12.50 2.35
N LEU A 231 6.45 -12.93 2.65
CA LEU A 231 5.44 -12.18 3.36
C LEU A 231 5.04 -12.99 4.59
N ALA A 232 5.06 -12.38 5.77
CA ALA A 232 4.59 -13.05 6.99
C ALA A 232 3.07 -13.20 6.90
N ILE A 233 2.55 -14.41 7.12
CA ILE A 233 1.12 -14.70 7.12
C ILE A 233 0.57 -14.44 8.53
N GLU A 234 -0.47 -13.61 8.60
CA GLU A 234 -1.20 -13.25 9.82
C GLU A 234 -2.70 -13.34 9.49
N GLY A 235 -3.38 -14.38 10.00
CA GLY A 235 -4.78 -14.62 9.68
C GLY A 235 -5.03 -14.85 8.18
N LYS A 236 -5.85 -13.99 7.56
CA LYS A 236 -6.24 -14.06 6.14
C LYS A 236 -5.38 -13.18 5.22
N VAL A 237 -4.36 -12.54 5.76
CA VAL A 237 -3.45 -11.67 5.00
C VAL A 237 -2.01 -12.11 5.19
N ALA A 238 -1.16 -11.76 4.23
CA ALA A 238 0.28 -11.81 4.39
C ALA A 238 0.87 -10.47 3.96
N MET A 239 1.87 -9.94 4.66
CA MET A 239 2.45 -8.66 4.25
C MET A 239 3.90 -8.49 4.68
N THR A 240 4.57 -7.48 4.14
CA THR A 240 5.88 -7.07 4.61
C THR A 240 5.78 -6.36 5.96
N ALA A 241 6.83 -6.42 6.77
CA ALA A 241 6.89 -5.71 8.04
C ALA A 241 6.69 -4.19 7.88
N GLN A 242 7.16 -3.60 6.77
CA GLN A 242 6.94 -2.19 6.46
C GLN A 242 5.45 -1.85 6.33
N LYS A 243 4.70 -2.66 5.57
CA LYS A 243 3.27 -2.42 5.34
C LYS A 243 2.46 -2.63 6.63
N ARG A 244 2.81 -3.64 7.43
CA ARG A 244 2.17 -3.92 8.72
C ARG A 244 2.26 -2.77 9.72
N ARG A 245 3.36 -2.03 9.72
CA ARG A 245 3.60 -0.90 10.64
C ARG A 245 2.81 0.36 10.28
N ALA A 246 2.10 0.37 9.15
CA ALA A 246 1.39 1.54 8.65
C ALA A 246 -0.04 1.20 8.22
N PRO A 247 -0.90 0.70 9.13
CA PRO A 247 -2.32 0.56 8.83
C PRO A 247 -2.91 1.93 8.48
N ALA A 248 -3.81 1.95 7.51
CA ALA A 248 -4.62 3.11 7.21
C ALA A 248 -5.73 3.23 8.25
N GLU A 249 -6.06 4.46 8.60
CA GLU A 249 -7.08 4.79 9.59
C GLU A 249 -8.32 5.30 8.86
N ARG A 250 -9.48 4.71 9.13
CA ARG A 250 -10.74 5.24 8.62
C ARG A 250 -11.07 6.54 9.37
N ALA A 251 -11.53 7.56 8.65
CA ALA A 251 -11.91 8.84 9.23
C ALA A 251 -13.40 9.12 9.01
N ASP A 252 -14.04 9.80 9.96
CA ASP A 252 -15.46 10.15 9.87
C ASP A 252 -15.75 11.10 8.70
N SER A 253 -14.75 11.90 8.31
CA SER A 253 -14.85 12.81 7.18
C SER A 253 -13.52 12.95 6.45
N TYR A 254 -13.60 13.37 5.18
CA TYR A 254 -12.40 13.67 4.40
C TYR A 254 -11.61 14.83 4.99
N GLN A 255 -12.29 15.84 5.57
CA GLN A 255 -11.62 16.97 6.20
C GLN A 255 -10.81 16.53 7.43
N THR A 256 -11.35 15.63 8.25
CA THR A 256 -10.62 15.02 9.39
C THR A 256 -9.36 14.29 8.91
N ALA A 257 -9.48 13.49 7.84
CA ALA A 257 -8.33 12.83 7.25
C ALA A 257 -7.27 13.83 6.73
N LYS A 258 -7.70 14.94 6.09
CA LYS A 258 -6.80 16.00 5.61
C LYS A 258 -6.05 16.70 6.74
N MET A 259 -6.74 17.05 7.82
CA MET A 259 -6.11 17.66 9.00
C MET A 259 -5.06 16.73 9.59
N LYS A 260 -5.37 15.43 9.73
CA LYS A 260 -4.40 14.41 10.17
C LYS A 260 -3.21 14.30 9.21
N ALA A 261 -3.44 14.26 7.90
CA ALA A 261 -2.39 14.18 6.89
C ALA A 261 -1.47 15.42 6.88
N ALA A 262 -2.00 16.61 7.18
CA ALA A 262 -1.23 17.84 7.32
C ALA A 262 -0.47 17.95 8.66
N GLY A 263 -0.66 17.01 9.60
CA GLY A 263 -0.09 17.09 10.94
C GLY A 263 -0.77 18.14 11.83
N LEU A 264 -2.00 18.54 11.49
CA LEU A 264 -2.76 19.59 12.18
C LEU A 264 -3.73 19.06 13.25
N SER A 265 -3.87 17.74 13.39
CA SER A 265 -4.58 17.12 14.51
C SER A 265 -3.59 16.81 15.62
N ARG A 266 -3.62 17.58 16.72
CA ARG A 266 -3.03 17.17 18.00
C ARG A 266 -4.10 16.56 18.87
#